data_AF-A0A5J4TPR8-F1
#
_entry.id   AF-A0A5J4TPR8-F1
#
_cell.length_a   1.000
_cell.length_b   1.000
_cell.length_c   1.000
_cell.angle_alpha   90.00
_cell.angle_beta   90.00
_cell.angle_gamma   90.00
#
_symmetry.space_group_name_H-M   'P 1'
#
loop_
_entity.id
_entity.type
_entity.pdbx_description
1 polymer ?
#
loop_
_entity_poly.entity_id
_entity_poly.type
_entity_poly.pdbx_seq_one_letter_code
_entity_poly.pdbx_strand_id
1 'polypeptide(L)'
;MIEKIKSGQHSELPEFVPKELKELITAMLSLDSKRRPTTKQIMQQSVIKMYLRMQEEKERMQEEKEKQQNEIAQLKQQLAKQQPQPIASKPKPINIETKQQSISTKPKVTSEPKIMIEPPVTQATVTQVRKVLSLVKSEVLQDIEVNGDTYTTKNMNACTLLFDPLINKGIVKLEVLDVSNLHGVGIADESVRYGRKEGPARRGWDKIVSYSFDDYWIKGNSGFSGGSRIGME
;
A
#
# COMPACT_ATOMS: atom_id res chain seq x y z
N MET A 1 -3.67 22.61 8.02
CA MET A 1 -3.36 21.17 8.15
C MET A 1 -2.28 20.93 9.20
N ILE A 2 -1.13 21.60 9.08
CA ILE A 2 0.02 21.50 9.99
C ILE A 2 -0.38 21.61 11.47
N GLU A 3 -1.17 22.63 11.84
CA GLU A 3 -1.62 22.81 13.23
C GLU A 3 -2.48 21.65 13.76
N LYS A 4 -3.25 20.97 12.89
CA LYS A 4 -4.02 19.78 13.28
C LYS A 4 -3.09 18.62 13.64
N ILE A 5 -2.03 18.42 12.87
CA ILE A 5 -1.03 17.36 13.12
C ILE A 5 -0.30 17.65 14.43
N LYS A 6 0.14 18.89 14.65
CA LYS A 6 0.84 19.29 15.87
C LYS A 6 -0.01 19.20 17.13
N SER A 7 -1.31 19.49 17.02
CA SER A 7 -2.27 19.37 18.12
C SER A 7 -2.83 17.95 18.29
N GLY A 8 -2.44 17.00 17.43
CA GLY A 8 -2.95 15.62 17.46
C GLY A 8 -4.43 15.52 17.08
N GLN A 9 -5.00 16.55 16.45
CA GLN A 9 -6.39 16.56 16.02
C GLN A 9 -6.57 15.64 14.81
N HIS A 10 -7.39 14.62 14.98
CA HIS A 10 -7.79 13.68 13.93
C HIS A 10 -9.32 13.56 13.85
N SER A 11 -9.82 13.08 12.72
CA SER A 11 -11.25 12.77 12.56
C SER A 11 -11.66 11.61 13.48
N GLU A 12 -12.94 11.57 13.84
CA GLU A 12 -13.50 10.44 14.59
C GLU A 12 -13.59 9.19 13.71
N LEU A 13 -13.38 8.02 14.34
CA LEU A 13 -13.50 6.73 13.67
C LEU A 13 -14.98 6.33 13.57
N PRO A 14 -15.45 5.88 12.39
CA PRO A 14 -16.84 5.46 12.19
C PRO A 14 -17.32 4.40 13.19
N GLU A 15 -18.63 4.33 13.43
CA GLU A 15 -19.23 3.37 14.38
C GLU A 15 -18.97 1.91 14.06
N PHE A 16 -18.82 1.55 12.78
CA PHE A 16 -18.53 0.19 12.36
C PHE A 16 -17.16 -0.32 12.81
N VAL A 17 -16.25 0.57 13.21
CA VAL A 17 -14.92 0.18 13.70
C VAL A 17 -15.05 -0.38 15.11
N PRO A 18 -14.63 -1.64 15.37
CA PRO A 18 -14.73 -2.23 16.70
C PRO A 18 -14.00 -1.40 17.75
N LYS A 19 -14.54 -1.36 18.98
CA LYS A 19 -14.01 -0.57 20.10
C LYS A 19 -12.51 -0.80 20.32
N GLU A 20 -12.08 -2.04 20.36
CA GLU A 20 -10.68 -2.43 20.59
C GLU A 20 -9.74 -1.85 19.50
N LEU A 21 -10.19 -1.85 18.24
CA LEU A 21 -9.44 -1.27 17.13
C LEU A 21 -9.45 0.27 17.19
N LYS A 22 -10.56 0.89 17.61
CA LYS A 22 -10.63 2.35 17.84
C LYS A 22 -9.64 2.79 18.91
N GLU A 23 -9.57 2.06 20.02
CA GLU A 23 -8.64 2.33 21.11
C GLU A 23 -7.19 2.20 20.65
N LEU A 24 -6.88 1.15 19.87
CA LEU A 24 -5.55 0.96 19.30
C LEU A 24 -5.15 2.10 18.36
N ILE A 25 -6.00 2.47 17.40
CA ILE A 25 -5.73 3.55 16.44
C ILE A 25 -5.58 4.89 17.17
N THR A 26 -6.44 5.17 18.15
CA THR A 26 -6.36 6.40 18.96
C THR A 26 -5.04 6.45 19.73
N ALA A 27 -4.59 5.32 20.29
CA ALA A 27 -3.29 5.24 20.95
C ALA A 27 -2.13 5.47 19.97
N MET A 28 -2.20 4.95 18.73
CA MET A 28 -1.20 5.18 17.68
C MET A 28 -1.08 6.66 17.27
N LEU A 29 -2.18 7.41 17.30
CA LEU A 29 -2.23 8.84 16.95
C LEU A 29 -1.90 9.78 18.12
N SER A 30 -1.56 9.24 19.30
CA SER A 30 -1.25 10.04 20.49
C SER A 30 0.00 10.90 20.30
N LEU A 31 -0.10 12.19 20.66
CA LEU A 31 1.05 13.10 20.78
C LEU A 31 2.07 12.62 21.81
N ASP A 32 1.59 12.01 22.90
CA ASP A 32 2.47 11.37 23.87
C ASP A 32 3.00 10.06 23.30
N SER A 33 4.32 10.03 23.06
CA SER A 33 5.02 8.89 22.51
C SER A 33 4.97 7.65 23.39
N LYS A 34 4.85 7.81 24.71
CA LYS A 34 4.78 6.68 25.65
C LYS A 34 3.44 5.96 25.59
N ARG A 35 2.41 6.62 25.06
CA ARG A 35 1.07 6.05 24.87
C ARG A 35 0.93 5.34 23.52
N ARG A 36 1.85 5.59 22.58
CA ARG A 36 1.86 4.92 21.28
C ARG A 36 2.29 3.46 21.48
N PRO A 37 1.53 2.49 20.97
CA PRO A 37 1.87 1.08 21.11
C PRO A 37 3.12 0.75 20.29
N THR A 38 3.96 -0.11 20.84
CA THR A 38 5.10 -0.68 20.12
C THR A 38 4.64 -1.66 19.05
N THR A 39 5.47 -1.90 18.04
CA THR A 39 5.23 -2.94 17.02
C THR A 39 4.93 -4.29 17.67
N LYS A 40 5.62 -4.64 18.76
CA LYS A 40 5.37 -5.89 19.50
C LYS A 40 3.96 -5.94 20.09
N GLN A 41 3.47 -4.84 20.66
CA GLN A 41 2.10 -4.76 21.20
C GLN A 41 1.05 -4.80 20.09
N ILE A 42 1.28 -4.12 18.97
CA ILE A 42 0.41 -4.16 17.79
C ILE A 42 0.32 -5.60 17.25
N MET A 43 1.46 -6.24 17.01
CA MET A 43 1.54 -7.61 16.50
C MET A 43 0.96 -8.65 17.46
N GLN A 44 0.80 -8.32 18.74
CA GLN A 44 0.20 -9.21 19.73
C GLN A 44 -1.33 -9.22 19.69
N GLN A 45 -1.96 -8.19 19.10
CA GLN A 45 -3.40 -8.06 18.97
C GLN A 45 -3.98 -9.27 18.21
N SER A 46 -5.02 -9.88 18.79
CA SER A 46 -5.65 -11.10 18.26
C SER A 46 -6.20 -10.88 16.85
N VAL A 47 -6.86 -9.73 16.64
CA VAL A 47 -7.41 -9.31 15.35
C VAL A 47 -6.31 -9.23 14.30
N ILE A 48 -5.19 -8.56 14.59
CA ILE A 48 -4.07 -8.40 13.66
C ILE A 48 -3.45 -9.76 13.32
N LYS A 49 -3.17 -10.61 14.33
CA LYS A 49 -2.67 -11.98 14.10
C LYS A 49 -3.59 -12.82 13.25
N MET A 50 -4.90 -12.71 13.46
CA MET A 50 -5.90 -13.45 12.68
C MET A 50 -5.87 -13.02 11.22
N TYR A 51 -5.84 -11.71 10.95
CA TYR A 51 -5.78 -11.19 9.58
C TYR A 51 -4.47 -11.58 8.88
N LEU A 52 -3.32 -11.52 9.56
CA LEU A 52 -2.04 -11.94 8.98
C LEU A 52 -2.07 -13.42 8.55
N ARG A 53 -2.51 -14.32 9.43
CA ARG A 53 -2.67 -15.74 9.10
C ARG A 53 -3.60 -15.97 7.91
N MET A 54 -4.72 -15.25 7.87
CA MET A 54 -5.67 -15.36 6.76
C MET A 54 -5.05 -14.87 5.44
N GLN A 55 -4.19 -13.86 5.45
CA GLN A 55 -3.49 -13.41 4.23
C GLN A 55 -2.43 -14.42 3.78
N GLU A 56 -1.64 -14.95 4.71
CA GLU A 56 -0.66 -16.03 4.42
C GLU A 56 -1.35 -17.26 3.80
N GLU A 57 -2.51 -17.66 4.33
CA GLU A 57 -3.30 -18.76 3.76
C GLU A 57 -3.84 -18.44 2.36
N LYS A 58 -4.28 -17.19 2.12
CA LYS A 58 -4.74 -16.75 0.80
C LYS A 58 -3.63 -16.77 -0.23
N GLU A 59 -2.44 -16.28 0.12
CA GLU A 59 -1.27 -16.29 -0.75
C GLU A 59 -0.87 -17.73 -1.10
N ARG A 60 -0.82 -18.63 -0.09
CA ARG A 60 -0.56 -20.05 -0.33
C ARG A 60 -1.57 -20.70 -1.27
N MET A 61 -2.87 -20.45 -1.06
CA MET A 61 -3.91 -20.98 -1.95
C MET A 61 -3.80 -20.43 -3.37
N GLN A 62 -3.37 -19.18 -3.53
CA GLN A 62 -3.18 -18.55 -4.83
C GLN A 62 -1.98 -19.17 -5.57
N GLU A 63 -0.84 -19.34 -4.88
CA GLU A 63 0.34 -20.01 -5.44
C GLU A 63 0.03 -21.46 -5.84
N GLU A 64 -0.73 -22.21 -5.03
CA GLU A 64 -1.14 -23.58 -5.35
C GLU A 64 -2.05 -23.62 -6.58
N LYS A 65 -2.99 -22.69 -6.72
CA LYS A 65 -3.84 -22.57 -7.91
C LYS A 65 -3.04 -22.26 -9.16
N GLU A 66 -2.07 -21.36 -9.08
CA GLU A 66 -1.19 -21.02 -10.21
C GLU A 66 -0.34 -22.22 -10.63
N LYS A 67 0.20 -22.98 -9.67
CA LYS A 67 0.92 -24.23 -9.97
C LYS A 67 0.03 -25.25 -10.67
N GLN A 68 -1.18 -25.49 -10.17
CA GLN A 68 -2.14 -26.41 -10.81
C GLN A 68 -2.53 -25.95 -12.22
N GLN A 69 -2.76 -24.65 -12.42
CA GLN A 69 -3.06 -24.13 -13.76
C GLN A 69 -1.91 -24.32 -14.74
N ASN A 70 -0.67 -24.07 -14.30
CA ASN A 70 0.52 -24.28 -15.13
C ASN A 70 0.70 -25.76 -15.51
N GLU A 71 0.46 -26.67 -14.57
CA GLU A 71 0.53 -28.11 -14.82
C GLU A 71 -0.57 -28.57 -15.81
N ILE A 72 -1.82 -28.11 -15.61
CA ILE A 72 -2.92 -28.38 -16.54
C ILE A 72 -2.60 -27.83 -17.95
N ALA A 73 -2.00 -26.65 -18.05
CA ALA A 73 -1.60 -26.06 -19.33
C ALA A 73 -0.52 -26.90 -20.02
N GLN A 74 0.49 -27.38 -19.28
CA GLN A 74 1.53 -28.25 -19.81
C GLN A 74 0.97 -29.60 -20.29
N LEU A 75 0.10 -30.24 -19.50
CA LEU A 75 -0.53 -31.51 -19.87
C LEU A 75 -1.41 -31.36 -21.12
N LYS A 76 -2.20 -30.28 -21.22
CA LYS A 76 -2.98 -29.97 -22.43
C LYS A 76 -2.09 -29.78 -23.66
N GLN A 77 -0.94 -29.12 -23.51
CA GLN A 77 0.02 -28.94 -24.59
C GLN A 77 0.65 -30.27 -25.03
N GLN A 78 0.94 -31.18 -24.10
CA GLN A 78 1.44 -32.52 -24.42
C GLN A 78 0.38 -33.38 -25.12
N LEU A 79 -0.87 -33.36 -24.65
CA LEU A 79 -1.98 -34.07 -25.33
C LEU A 79 -2.20 -33.56 -26.75
N ALA A 80 -2.10 -32.26 -26.99
CA ALA A 80 -2.21 -31.68 -28.33
C ALA A 80 -1.09 -32.14 -29.28
N LYS A 81 0.10 -32.47 -28.76
CA LYS A 81 1.22 -33.02 -29.53
C LYS A 81 1.10 -34.52 -29.81
N GLN A 82 0.30 -35.25 -29.03
CA GLN A 82 0.07 -36.69 -29.21
C GLN A 82 -1.15 -37.03 -30.08
N GLN A 83 -1.97 -36.03 -30.48
CA GLN A 83 -2.97 -36.26 -31.52
C GLN A 83 -2.28 -36.52 -32.88
N PRO A 84 -2.54 -37.66 -33.55
CA PRO A 84 -2.08 -37.87 -34.91
C PRO A 84 -2.72 -36.85 -35.85
N GLN A 85 -1.96 -36.37 -36.83
CA GLN A 85 -2.51 -35.56 -37.93
C GLN A 85 -3.71 -36.28 -38.57
N PRO A 86 -4.82 -35.58 -38.86
CA PRO A 86 -5.86 -36.17 -39.67
C PRO A 86 -5.29 -36.42 -41.05
N ILE A 87 -5.20 -37.71 -41.41
CA ILE A 87 -4.96 -38.14 -42.79
C ILE A 87 -5.97 -37.41 -43.66
N ALA A 88 -5.44 -36.66 -44.62
CA ALA A 88 -6.21 -35.85 -45.54
C ALA A 88 -7.25 -36.70 -46.28
N SER A 89 -8.51 -36.59 -45.85
CA SER A 89 -9.65 -36.89 -46.70
C SER A 89 -10.74 -35.86 -46.42
N LYS A 90 -10.99 -35.01 -47.42
CA LYS A 90 -12.17 -34.15 -47.45
C LYS A 90 -13.41 -35.05 -47.50
N PRO A 91 -14.42 -34.79 -46.65
CA PRO A 91 -15.74 -34.60 -47.23
C PRO A 91 -16.48 -33.36 -46.67
N LYS A 92 -17.45 -32.94 -47.48
CA LYS A 92 -18.32 -31.76 -47.39
C LYS A 92 -19.02 -31.56 -46.03
N PRO A 93 -19.43 -30.34 -45.67
CA PRO A 93 -20.22 -30.09 -44.47
C PRO A 93 -21.64 -30.67 -44.66
N ILE A 94 -21.99 -31.66 -43.85
CA ILE A 94 -23.37 -32.07 -43.61
C ILE A 94 -23.75 -31.54 -42.23
N ASN A 95 -24.76 -30.67 -42.24
CA ASN A 95 -25.46 -30.14 -41.09
C ASN A 95 -26.13 -31.29 -40.30
N ILE A 96 -25.70 -31.52 -39.06
CA ILE A 96 -26.43 -32.37 -38.11
C ILE A 96 -26.59 -31.59 -36.81
N GLU A 97 -27.79 -31.07 -36.61
CA GLU A 97 -28.31 -30.65 -35.31
C GLU A 97 -28.10 -31.75 -34.28
N THR A 98 -27.27 -31.49 -33.27
CA THR A 98 -27.21 -32.34 -32.08
C THR A 98 -28.11 -31.73 -31.02
N LYS A 99 -29.35 -32.22 -30.95
CA LYS A 99 -30.26 -32.00 -29.81
C LYS A 99 -29.57 -32.48 -28.53
N GLN A 100 -29.11 -31.55 -27.69
CA GLN A 100 -28.81 -31.88 -26.30
C GLN A 100 -30.12 -31.95 -25.51
N GLN A 101 -30.54 -33.17 -25.20
CA GLN A 101 -31.57 -33.47 -24.23
C GLN A 101 -31.14 -33.01 -22.85
N SER A 102 -31.86 -32.03 -22.31
CA SER A 102 -31.82 -31.63 -20.91
C SER A 102 -32.40 -32.76 -20.05
N ILE A 103 -31.54 -33.51 -19.35
CA ILE A 103 -31.98 -34.39 -18.28
C ILE A 103 -32.11 -33.54 -17.02
N SER A 104 -33.36 -33.28 -16.65
CA SER A 104 -33.76 -32.65 -15.40
C SER A 104 -33.60 -33.66 -14.26
N THR A 105 -32.62 -33.43 -13.38
CA THR A 105 -32.58 -34.05 -12.06
C THR A 105 -32.77 -32.95 -11.02
N LYS A 106 -34.01 -32.83 -10.52
CA LYS A 106 -34.34 -32.04 -9.33
C LYS A 106 -33.67 -32.67 -8.10
N PRO A 107 -32.86 -31.95 -7.31
CA PRO A 107 -32.53 -32.36 -5.96
C PRO A 107 -33.67 -31.99 -5.01
N LYS A 108 -34.11 -33.00 -4.25
CA LYS A 108 -35.11 -32.94 -3.19
C LYS A 108 -34.62 -32.01 -2.06
N VAL A 109 -35.51 -31.12 -1.66
CA VAL A 109 -35.36 -30.18 -0.54
C VAL A 109 -35.28 -30.96 0.77
N THR A 110 -34.16 -30.80 1.50
CA THR A 110 -34.09 -31.03 2.95
C THR A 110 -33.51 -29.75 3.55
N SER A 111 -34.34 -29.01 4.27
CA SER A 111 -34.01 -27.72 4.89
C SER A 111 -33.33 -27.96 6.25
N GLU A 112 -32.03 -27.74 6.32
CA GLU A 112 -31.31 -27.49 7.59
C GLU A 112 -31.12 -25.98 7.78
N PRO A 113 -31.09 -25.47 9.04
CA PRO A 113 -31.07 -24.04 9.32
C PRO A 113 -29.70 -23.45 8.96
N LYS A 114 -29.69 -22.62 7.93
CA LYS A 114 -28.52 -21.85 7.50
C LYS A 114 -28.33 -20.67 8.45
N ILE A 115 -27.32 -20.73 9.31
CA ILE A 115 -26.78 -19.53 9.96
C ILE A 115 -26.20 -18.68 8.83
N MET A 116 -26.92 -17.63 8.45
CA MET A 116 -26.44 -16.60 7.53
C MET A 116 -25.36 -15.78 8.25
N ILE A 117 -24.13 -16.26 8.21
CA ILE A 117 -22.98 -15.35 8.23
C ILE A 117 -22.90 -14.86 6.78
N GLU A 118 -23.37 -13.63 6.54
CA GLU A 118 -23.12 -12.96 5.28
C GLU A 118 -21.60 -13.02 4.99
N PRO A 119 -21.19 -13.44 3.79
CA PRO A 119 -19.79 -13.37 3.42
C PRO A 119 -19.35 -11.91 3.56
N PRO A 120 -18.15 -11.65 4.11
CA PRO A 120 -17.65 -10.29 4.18
C PRO A 120 -17.65 -9.73 2.76
N VAL A 121 -18.36 -8.62 2.59
CA VAL A 121 -18.39 -7.79 1.39
C VAL A 121 -17.01 -7.86 0.77
N THR A 122 -16.94 -8.36 -0.48
CA THR A 122 -15.73 -8.41 -1.28
C THR A 122 -15.08 -7.04 -1.17
N GLN A 123 -14.06 -6.92 -0.31
CA GLN A 123 -13.31 -5.68 -0.19
C GLN A 123 -12.81 -5.44 -1.60
N ALA A 124 -13.33 -4.38 -2.22
CA ALA A 124 -12.87 -3.93 -3.51
C ALA A 124 -11.35 -3.96 -3.43
N THR A 125 -10.72 -4.72 -4.32
CA THR A 125 -9.28 -4.68 -4.50
C THR A 125 -8.95 -3.20 -4.65
N VAL A 126 -8.41 -2.59 -3.60
CA VAL A 126 -7.96 -1.20 -3.66
C VAL A 126 -6.76 -1.29 -4.58
N THR A 127 -7.00 -1.13 -5.88
CA THR A 127 -5.95 -0.89 -6.84
C THR A 127 -5.31 0.39 -6.37
N GLN A 128 -4.23 0.27 -5.59
CA GLN A 128 -3.42 1.40 -5.19
C GLN A 128 -2.86 1.97 -6.49
N VAL A 129 -3.53 2.98 -7.02
CA VAL A 129 -2.97 3.79 -8.10
C VAL A 129 -1.75 4.44 -7.47
N ARG A 130 -0.57 3.92 -7.78
CA ARG A 130 0.70 4.52 -7.39
C ARG A 130 0.77 5.87 -8.08
N LYS A 131 0.27 6.90 -7.40
CA LYS A 131 0.33 8.26 -7.89
C LYS A 131 1.79 8.68 -7.82
N VAL A 132 2.40 8.85 -8.98
CA VAL A 132 3.79 9.28 -9.09
C VAL A 132 3.88 10.67 -8.49
N LEU A 133 4.73 10.83 -7.47
CA LEU A 133 5.01 12.13 -6.89
C LEU A 133 5.80 12.95 -7.89
N SER A 134 5.35 14.18 -8.15
CA SER A 134 6.04 15.09 -9.06
C SER A 134 6.86 16.09 -8.26
N LEU A 135 8.13 16.20 -8.58
CA LEU A 135 9.02 17.17 -7.97
C LEU A 135 8.58 18.61 -8.31
N VAL A 136 8.41 19.44 -7.29
CA VAL A 136 8.08 20.85 -7.45
C VAL A 136 9.31 21.58 -7.99
N LYS A 137 9.15 22.27 -9.13
CA LYS A 137 10.23 23.04 -9.75
C LYS A 137 10.69 24.16 -8.82
N SER A 138 12.00 24.25 -8.61
CA SER A 138 12.65 25.28 -7.80
C SER A 138 14.10 25.49 -8.27
N GLU A 139 14.68 26.64 -7.93
CA GLU A 139 16.11 26.93 -8.09
C GLU A 139 17.01 25.92 -7.36
N VAL A 140 16.50 25.24 -6.31
CA VAL A 140 17.25 24.20 -5.59
C VAL A 140 17.69 23.07 -6.52
N LEU A 141 16.97 22.82 -7.62
CA LEU A 141 17.29 21.77 -8.59
C LEU A 141 18.61 22.02 -9.34
N GLN A 142 19.11 23.26 -9.33
CA GLN A 142 20.44 23.57 -9.88
C GLN A 142 21.55 22.92 -9.04
N ASP A 143 21.33 22.74 -7.74
CA ASP A 143 22.26 22.13 -6.79
C ASP A 143 22.07 20.60 -6.68
N ILE A 144 21.13 20.02 -7.43
CA ILE A 144 20.76 18.59 -7.36
C ILE A 144 21.06 17.88 -8.68
N GLU A 145 21.58 16.67 -8.58
CA GLU A 145 21.60 15.67 -9.64
C GLU A 145 20.43 14.71 -9.43
N VAL A 146 19.66 14.49 -10.50
CA VAL A 146 18.47 13.62 -10.47
C VAL A 146 18.74 12.42 -11.37
N ASN A 147 18.68 11.21 -10.80
CA ASN A 147 18.78 9.95 -11.53
C ASN A 147 17.61 9.04 -11.15
N GLY A 148 16.56 9.04 -11.98
CA GLY A 148 15.30 8.38 -11.65
C GLY A 148 14.69 8.95 -10.37
N ASP A 149 14.50 8.10 -9.37
CA ASP A 149 13.99 8.46 -8.04
C ASP A 149 15.09 8.82 -7.03
N THR A 150 16.36 8.90 -7.48
CA THR A 150 17.51 9.26 -6.64
C THR A 150 17.86 10.73 -6.82
N TYR A 151 18.02 11.43 -5.70
CA TYR A 151 18.33 12.86 -5.65
C TYR A 151 19.63 13.06 -4.87
N THR A 152 20.66 13.60 -5.53
CA THR A 152 21.99 13.78 -4.95
C THR A 152 22.38 15.25 -4.96
N THR A 153 22.85 15.78 -3.84
CA THR A 153 23.39 17.14 -3.77
C THR A 153 24.75 17.22 -4.47
N LYS A 154 24.91 18.14 -5.43
CA LYS A 154 26.16 18.38 -6.17
C LYS A 154 27.20 19.15 -5.34
N ASN A 155 26.78 19.77 -4.24
CA ASN A 155 27.61 20.60 -3.38
C ASN A 155 27.12 20.51 -1.92
N MET A 156 27.80 21.20 -1.00
CA MET A 156 27.47 21.21 0.43
C MET A 156 26.31 22.17 0.79
N ASN A 157 25.54 22.66 -0.19
CA ASN A 157 24.42 23.54 0.11
C ASN A 157 23.27 22.74 0.73
N ALA A 158 22.59 23.34 1.72
CA ALA A 158 21.32 22.82 2.18
C ALA A 158 20.30 22.82 1.02
N CYS A 159 19.70 21.66 0.76
CA CYS A 159 18.72 21.47 -0.30
C CYS A 159 17.45 20.86 0.28
N THR A 160 16.31 21.51 0.05
CA THR A 160 14.99 21.01 0.47
C THR A 160 14.12 20.79 -0.75
N LEU A 161 13.71 19.54 -0.99
CA LEU A 161 12.85 19.16 -2.10
C LEU A 161 11.39 19.13 -1.66
N LEU A 162 10.50 19.63 -2.53
CA LEU A 162 9.07 19.56 -2.35
C LEU A 162 8.47 18.66 -3.44
N PHE A 163 7.46 17.88 -3.07
CA PHE A 163 6.78 16.96 -3.96
C PHE A 163 5.27 17.25 -3.97
N ASP A 164 4.68 17.15 -5.15
CA ASP A 164 3.24 17.18 -5.41
C ASP A 164 2.71 15.74 -5.59
N PRO A 165 1.42 15.46 -5.32
CA PRO A 165 0.33 16.41 -5.15
C PRO A 165 0.17 16.95 -3.73
N LEU A 166 -0.55 18.07 -3.63
CA LEU A 166 -1.08 18.58 -2.37
C LEU A 166 -1.94 17.52 -1.66
N ILE A 167 -1.63 17.27 -0.39
CA ILE A 167 -2.37 16.36 0.47
C ILE A 167 -3.56 17.11 1.06
N ASN A 168 -4.73 17.03 0.42
CA ASN A 168 -5.96 17.68 0.90
C ASN A 168 -7.00 16.69 1.47
N LYS A 169 -6.94 15.41 1.08
CA LYS A 169 -7.84 14.32 1.51
C LYS A 169 -7.13 12.97 1.33
N GLY A 170 -7.61 11.95 2.05
CA GLY A 170 -7.11 10.58 1.95
C GLY A 170 -5.87 10.32 2.77
N ILE A 171 -5.25 9.16 2.55
CA ILE A 171 -4.00 8.71 3.17
C ILE A 171 -2.93 8.72 2.08
N VAL A 172 -1.77 9.31 2.36
CA VAL A 172 -0.65 9.39 1.42
C VAL A 172 0.55 8.73 2.05
N LYS A 173 1.01 7.65 1.41
CA LYS A 173 2.24 6.96 1.81
C LYS A 173 3.42 7.48 1.01
N LEU A 174 4.43 8.00 1.71
CA LEU A 174 5.74 8.35 1.15
C LEU A 174 6.79 7.41 1.75
N GLU A 175 7.55 6.72 0.88
CA GLU A 175 8.70 5.92 1.30
C GLU A 175 9.98 6.59 0.80
N VAL A 176 10.93 6.81 1.71
CA VAL A 176 12.24 7.41 1.42
C VAL A 176 13.32 6.45 1.88
N LEU A 177 14.31 6.22 1.02
CA LEU A 177 15.53 5.50 1.37
C LEU A 177 16.66 6.53 1.58
N ASP A 178 17.20 6.59 2.80
CA ASP A 178 18.39 7.38 3.07
C ASP A 178 19.61 6.63 2.51
N VAL A 179 20.13 7.08 1.36
CA VAL A 179 21.37 6.52 0.80
C VAL A 179 22.59 7.11 1.49
N SER A 180 22.55 8.41 1.83
CA SER A 180 23.66 9.13 2.45
C SER A 180 23.19 10.46 3.05
N ASN A 181 23.26 10.57 4.37
CA ASN A 181 23.09 11.82 5.15
C ASN A 181 21.80 12.61 4.85
N LEU A 182 20.66 11.91 4.73
CA LEU A 182 19.36 12.58 4.73
C LEU A 182 19.12 13.28 6.08
N HIS A 183 18.92 14.60 6.06
CA HIS A 183 18.70 15.35 7.31
C HIS A 183 17.27 15.18 7.87
N GLY A 184 16.27 15.06 7.01
CA GLY A 184 14.89 15.05 7.43
C GLY A 184 13.90 14.84 6.31
N VAL A 185 12.72 14.36 6.68
CA VAL A 185 11.53 14.25 5.83
C VAL A 185 10.37 14.93 6.53
N GLY A 186 9.33 15.33 5.81
CA GLY A 186 8.26 16.10 6.43
C GLY A 186 7.12 16.52 5.50
N ILE A 187 6.12 17.16 6.11
CA ILE A 187 4.98 17.78 5.44
C ILE A 187 5.15 19.29 5.57
N ALA A 188 5.03 20.00 4.46
CA ALA A 188 5.05 21.45 4.42
C ALA A 188 3.68 22.00 4.01
N ASP A 189 3.35 23.18 4.53
CA ASP A 189 2.21 23.95 4.04
C ASP A 189 2.37 24.32 2.56
N GLU A 190 1.26 24.40 1.84
CA GLU A 190 1.26 24.63 0.38
C GLU A 190 1.89 25.97 -0.01
N SER A 191 1.93 26.95 0.90
CA SER A 191 2.54 28.26 0.67
C SER A 191 4.08 28.22 0.70
N VAL A 192 4.67 27.12 1.16
CA VAL A 192 6.12 27.01 1.34
C VAL A 192 6.82 26.74 0.02
N ARG A 193 7.88 27.49 -0.26
CA ARG A 193 8.82 27.25 -1.37
C ARG A 193 10.23 27.38 -0.81
N TYR A 194 11.17 26.61 -1.33
CA TYR A 194 12.59 26.69 -0.94
C TYR A 194 13.43 27.13 -2.12
N GLY A 195 14.33 28.07 -1.87
CA GLY A 195 15.39 28.48 -2.78
C GLY A 195 16.69 27.72 -2.52
N ARG A 196 17.77 28.16 -3.17
CA ARG A 196 19.11 27.59 -2.97
C ARG A 196 19.61 27.87 -1.55
N LYS A 197 20.33 26.90 -0.96
CA LYS A 197 20.92 27.00 0.40
C LYS A 197 19.88 27.17 1.52
N GLU A 198 18.62 26.81 1.28
CA GLU A 198 17.55 26.88 2.27
C GLU A 198 17.18 25.48 2.78
N GLY A 199 17.45 25.25 4.08
CA GLY A 199 16.91 24.10 4.80
C GLY A 199 15.45 24.33 5.25
N PRO A 200 14.76 23.27 5.73
CA PRO A 200 13.35 23.34 6.10
C PRO A 200 13.01 24.47 7.09
N ALA A 201 13.87 24.67 8.09
CA ALA A 201 13.68 25.67 9.14
C ALA A 201 13.60 27.12 8.63
N ARG A 202 14.11 27.43 7.42
CA ARG A 202 14.11 28.79 6.85
C ARG A 202 12.70 29.34 6.61
N ARG A 203 11.69 28.47 6.52
CA ARG A 203 10.31 28.86 6.19
C ARG A 203 9.37 28.90 7.39
N GLY A 204 9.92 28.81 8.60
CA GLY A 204 9.18 28.87 9.85
C GLY A 204 8.67 27.49 10.27
N TRP A 205 8.82 27.18 11.55
CA TRP A 205 8.39 25.90 12.12
C TRP A 205 6.87 25.79 12.22
N ASP A 206 6.13 26.89 12.15
CA ASP A 206 4.67 26.94 12.08
C ASP A 206 4.11 26.30 10.80
N LYS A 207 4.88 26.33 9.70
CA LYS A 207 4.45 25.85 8.38
C LYS A 207 4.90 24.45 8.01
N ILE A 208 5.66 23.79 8.86
CA ILE A 208 6.20 22.46 8.57
C ILE A 208 6.03 21.50 9.75
N VAL A 209 5.90 20.22 9.44
CA VAL A 209 6.13 19.10 10.36
C VAL A 209 7.27 18.30 9.78
N SER A 210 8.34 18.10 10.53
CA SER A 210 9.51 17.35 10.06
C SER A 210 9.93 16.29 11.06
N TYR A 211 10.31 15.15 10.52
CA TYR A 211 11.03 14.09 11.21
C TYR A 211 12.49 14.13 10.74
N SER A 212 13.40 14.41 11.67
CA SER A 212 14.84 14.61 11.40
C SER A 212 15.69 13.58 12.13
N PHE A 213 16.91 13.38 11.64
CA PHE A 213 17.86 12.44 12.24
C PHE A 213 18.19 12.77 13.71
N ASP A 214 18.14 14.06 14.10
CA ASP A 214 18.43 14.53 15.46
C ASP A 214 17.23 14.55 16.45
N ASP A 215 16.07 14.00 16.08
CA ASP A 215 14.92 13.72 16.99
C ASP A 215 14.36 14.89 17.84
N TYR A 216 14.51 16.15 17.43
CA TYR A 216 14.21 17.28 18.33
C TYR A 216 12.72 17.57 18.63
N TRP A 217 11.76 17.09 17.82
CA TRP A 217 10.37 17.60 17.91
C TRP A 217 9.28 16.53 18.04
N ILE A 218 9.46 15.33 17.51
CA ILE A 218 8.53 14.20 17.72
C ILE A 218 9.23 13.15 18.57
N LYS A 219 9.20 13.35 19.88
CA LYS A 219 9.87 12.47 20.85
C LYS A 219 9.41 11.02 20.66
N GLY A 220 10.34 10.08 20.89
CA GLY A 220 10.04 8.64 20.93
C GLY A 220 9.95 7.97 19.56
N ASN A 221 10.36 8.67 18.49
CA ASN A 221 10.68 8.04 17.22
C ASN A 221 12.17 7.65 17.20
N SER A 222 12.55 6.68 16.39
CA SER A 222 13.86 6.03 16.53
C SER A 222 15.05 6.71 15.85
N GLY A 223 15.10 7.99 15.50
CA GLY A 223 16.16 8.49 14.60
C GLY A 223 16.35 7.65 13.30
N PHE A 224 17.24 8.08 12.41
CA PHE A 224 17.61 7.29 11.23
C PHE A 224 19.00 7.68 10.73
N SER A 225 19.64 6.78 9.99
CA SER A 225 20.97 6.95 9.42
C SER A 225 21.07 6.33 8.02
N GLY A 226 22.22 6.48 7.36
CA GLY A 226 22.48 5.88 6.05
C GLY A 226 22.07 4.40 5.98
N GLY A 227 21.32 4.05 4.93
CA GLY A 227 20.69 2.75 4.71
C GLY A 227 19.27 2.63 5.28
N SER A 228 18.79 3.58 6.07
CA SER A 228 17.45 3.52 6.68
C SER A 228 16.35 3.73 5.65
N ARG A 229 15.26 2.97 5.78
CA ARG A 229 14.02 3.17 5.02
C ARG A 229 12.96 3.81 5.91
N ILE A 230 12.49 4.97 5.51
CA ILE A 230 11.55 5.81 6.26
C ILE A 230 10.21 5.78 5.53
N GLY A 231 9.15 5.37 6.22
CA GLY A 231 7.78 5.45 5.73
C GLY A 231 7.01 6.54 6.47
N MET A 232 6.30 7.39 5.73
CA MET A 232 5.36 8.38 6.26
C MET A 232 3.97 8.08 5.70
N GLU A 233 2.94 8.07 6.54
CA GLU A 233 1.53 7.78 6.20
C GLU A 233 0.57 8.78 6.84
#